data_AF-A0A1D3DZC5-F1
#
_entry.id   AF-A0A1D3DZC5-F1
#
_cell.length_a   1.000
_cell.length_b   1.000
_cell.length_c   1.000
_cell.angle_alpha   90.00
_cell.angle_beta   90.00
_cell.angle_gamma   90.00
#
_symmetry.space_group_name_H-M   'P 1'
#
loop_
_entity.id
_entity.type
_entity.pdbx_description
1 polymer ?
#
loop_
_entity_poly.entity_id
_entity_poly.type
_entity_poly.pdbx_seq_one_letter_code
_entity_poly.pdbx_strand_id
1 'polypeptide(L)'
;MRRLVDRLGRVPLGWFTDRGAGGTGKAVQHVVDTMHHLVAHSLLNLTTSVVTPLATLAYLFAVDWRMAAILMIPLVVGVGLFVRMMTTLDAQTAAYEEAQERIVSRVVEFVEGIAVVKMFGQARRAHRQYARAADDFTTFFIAWISKGYRSTAASALVLGPVTILLTVLTGGTLLVSSGALDPLDLLPFAILGLRVAAPLQALDFHGHDMEMAGASAKRVGALLAAPELSPARP
;
A
#
# COMPACT_ATOMS: atom_id res chain seq x y z
N MET A 1 24.85 10.41 2.65
CA MET A 1 25.48 11.13 1.51
C MET A 1 26.86 10.61 1.16
N ARG A 2 27.89 10.75 2.02
CA ARG A 2 29.29 10.34 1.69
C ARG A 2 29.46 8.86 1.29
N ARG A 3 28.84 7.93 2.03
CA ARG A 3 28.96 6.47 1.75
C ARG A 3 28.30 6.01 0.44
N LEU A 4 27.30 6.75 -0.06
CA LEU A 4 26.60 6.45 -1.31
C LEU A 4 27.41 6.92 -2.53
N VAL A 5 28.06 8.08 -2.38
CA VAL A 5 29.03 8.60 -3.35
C VAL A 5 30.26 7.69 -3.44
N ASP A 6 30.76 7.19 -2.31
CA ASP A 6 31.89 6.25 -2.29
C ASP A 6 31.58 4.90 -2.94
N ARG A 7 30.32 4.43 -2.85
CA ARG A 7 29.85 3.18 -3.50
C ARG A 7 29.65 3.36 -5.00
N LEU A 8 29.18 4.53 -5.45
CA LEU A 8 29.05 4.88 -6.88
C LEU A 8 30.40 4.99 -7.58
N GLY A 9 31.47 5.37 -6.86
CA GLY A 9 32.84 5.38 -7.38
C GLY A 9 33.50 3.99 -7.52
N ARG A 10 32.83 2.91 -7.10
CA ARG A 10 33.37 1.53 -7.07
C ARG A 10 32.65 0.54 -7.98
N VAL A 11 31.72 1.02 -8.80
CA VAL A 11 30.98 0.16 -9.74
C VAL A 11 31.82 -0.07 -11.01
N PRO A 12 31.90 -1.30 -11.56
CA PRO A 12 32.71 -1.59 -12.74
C PRO A 12 32.35 -0.71 -13.94
N LEU A 13 33.37 -0.27 -14.69
CA LEU A 13 33.25 0.53 -15.92
C LEU A 13 32.30 -0.07 -16.98
N GLY A 14 32.03 -1.38 -16.91
CA GLY A 14 31.03 -2.07 -17.76
C GLY A 14 29.58 -1.59 -17.55
N TRP A 15 29.28 -0.92 -16.43
CA TRP A 15 27.96 -0.30 -16.19
C TRP A 15 27.76 1.01 -16.96
N PHE A 16 28.85 1.70 -17.31
CA PHE A 16 28.83 2.98 -18.05
C PHE A 16 28.85 2.80 -19.57
N THR A 17 29.27 1.64 -20.06
CA THR A 17 29.39 1.37 -21.51
C THR A 17 28.06 1.01 -22.17
N ASP A 18 27.04 0.62 -21.41
CA ASP A 18 25.79 0.06 -21.97
C ASP A 18 24.63 1.08 -22.05
N ARG A 19 24.79 2.27 -21.49
CA ARG A 19 23.83 3.38 -21.58
C ARG A 19 24.59 4.68 -21.72
N GLY A 20 24.75 5.15 -22.97
CA GLY A 20 25.54 6.34 -23.32
C GLY A 20 25.33 7.54 -22.38
N ALA A 21 26.33 8.43 -22.31
CA ALA A 21 26.52 9.51 -21.32
C ALA A 21 25.29 10.36 -20.92
N GLY A 22 24.22 10.40 -21.73
CA GLY A 22 22.94 11.04 -21.38
C GLY A 22 22.05 10.27 -20.39
N GLY A 23 22.26 8.96 -20.21
CA GLY A 23 21.51 8.12 -19.26
C GLY A 23 21.99 8.26 -17.81
N THR A 24 23.27 8.48 -17.61
CA THR A 24 23.91 8.62 -16.30
C THR A 24 23.53 9.93 -15.60
N GLY A 25 23.45 11.04 -16.34
CA GLY A 25 22.96 12.32 -15.82
C GLY A 25 21.51 12.22 -15.34
N LYS A 26 20.63 11.59 -16.13
CA LYS A 26 19.22 11.37 -15.76
C LYS A 26 19.06 10.45 -14.55
N ALA A 27 19.86 9.38 -14.46
CA ALA A 27 19.83 8.47 -13.31
C ALA A 27 20.29 9.18 -12.02
N VAL A 28 21.36 9.96 -12.08
CA VAL A 28 21.85 10.74 -10.92
C VAL A 28 20.85 11.82 -10.52
N GLN A 29 20.27 12.53 -11.49
CA GLN A 29 19.27 13.56 -11.23
C GLN A 29 17.99 12.97 -10.64
N HIS A 30 17.56 11.80 -11.09
CA HIS A 30 16.44 11.06 -10.50
C HIS A 30 16.73 10.59 -9.07
N VAL A 31 17.95 10.14 -8.78
CA VAL A 31 18.37 9.77 -7.41
C VAL A 31 18.43 10.99 -6.48
N VAL A 32 18.90 12.14 -6.96
CA VAL A 32 18.94 13.38 -6.19
C VAL A 32 17.52 13.90 -5.92
N ASP A 33 16.63 13.84 -6.90
CA ASP A 33 15.25 14.27 -6.76
C ASP A 33 14.46 13.35 -5.81
N THR A 34 14.67 12.04 -5.91
CA THR A 34 14.09 11.04 -4.99
C THR A 34 14.61 11.25 -3.56
N MET A 35 15.90 11.52 -3.38
CA MET A 35 16.48 11.82 -2.06
C MET A 35 15.98 13.14 -1.50
N HIS A 36 15.83 14.18 -2.33
CA HIS A 36 15.26 15.46 -1.92
C HIS A 36 13.81 15.27 -1.47
N HIS A 37 13.01 14.51 -2.21
CA HIS A 37 11.63 14.23 -1.86
C HIS A 37 11.52 13.39 -0.57
N LEU A 38 12.38 12.38 -0.40
CA LEU A 38 12.44 11.55 0.80
C LEU A 38 12.80 12.36 2.06
N VAL A 39 13.78 13.26 1.95
CA VAL A 39 14.26 14.05 3.08
C VAL A 39 13.35 15.24 3.37
N ALA A 40 12.91 15.97 2.34
CA ALA A 40 12.16 17.21 2.48
C ALA A 40 10.65 17.01 2.66
N HIS A 41 10.06 15.93 2.13
CA HIS A 41 8.62 15.68 2.22
C HIS A 41 8.28 14.43 3.01
N SER A 42 9.00 13.31 2.87
CA SER A 42 8.59 12.09 3.57
C SER A 42 8.80 12.17 5.08
N LEU A 43 9.92 12.74 5.57
CA LEU A 43 10.14 12.90 7.01
C LEU A 43 9.19 13.92 7.67
N LEU A 44 8.89 15.01 6.97
CA LEU A 44 7.97 16.04 7.46
C LEU A 44 6.52 15.56 7.44
N ASN A 45 6.13 14.82 6.39
CA ASN A 45 4.80 14.23 6.28
C ASN A 45 4.60 13.12 7.30
N LEU A 46 5.57 12.23 7.53
CA LEU A 46 5.45 11.17 8.56
C LEU A 46 5.25 11.76 9.96
N THR A 47 6.03 12.80 10.29
CA THR A 47 5.90 13.48 11.59
C THR A 47 4.51 14.11 11.71
N THR A 48 4.05 14.83 10.70
CA THR A 48 2.73 15.49 10.72
C THR A 48 1.58 14.47 10.73
N SER A 49 1.67 13.40 9.93
CA SER A 49 0.67 12.35 9.84
C SER A 49 0.48 11.54 11.11
N VAL A 50 1.45 11.54 12.03
CA VAL A 50 1.34 10.87 13.33
C VAL A 50 1.07 11.88 14.45
N VAL A 51 1.82 12.98 14.50
CA VAL A 51 1.70 13.98 15.57
C VAL A 51 0.35 14.68 15.52
N THR A 52 -0.15 15.06 14.34
CA THR A 52 -1.43 15.76 14.22
C THR A 52 -2.61 14.94 14.74
N PRO A 53 -2.84 13.68 14.32
CA PRO A 53 -3.94 12.90 14.88
C PRO A 53 -3.76 12.59 16.37
N LEU A 54 -2.54 12.33 16.85
CA LEU A 54 -2.29 12.12 18.28
C LEU A 54 -2.59 13.36 19.13
N ALA A 55 -2.14 14.54 18.69
CA ALA A 55 -2.41 15.80 19.36
C ALA A 55 -3.90 16.15 19.34
N THR A 56 -4.57 15.87 18.21
CA THR A 56 -6.02 16.04 18.06
C THR A 56 -6.77 15.12 19.02
N LEU A 57 -6.37 13.86 19.10
CA LEU A 57 -6.99 12.90 20.01
C LEU A 57 -6.81 13.32 21.46
N ALA A 58 -5.58 13.69 21.86
CA ALA A 58 -5.28 14.17 23.20
C ALA A 58 -6.11 15.40 23.58
N TYR A 59 -6.26 16.35 22.65
CA TYR A 59 -7.13 17.50 22.83
C TYR A 59 -8.60 17.10 23.03
N LEU A 60 -9.14 16.22 22.18
CA LEU A 60 -10.53 15.75 22.31
C LEU A 60 -10.78 15.01 23.64
N PHE A 61 -9.83 14.20 24.09
CA PHE A 61 -9.90 13.56 25.40
C PHE A 61 -9.84 14.55 26.56
N ALA A 62 -9.12 15.67 26.40
CA ALA A 62 -9.07 16.73 27.41
C ALA A 62 -10.36 17.56 27.46
N VAL A 63 -11.06 17.72 26.34
CA VAL A 63 -12.38 18.37 26.29
C VAL A 63 -13.43 17.50 26.98
N ASP A 64 -13.63 16.28 26.51
CA ASP A 64 -14.51 15.32 27.19
C ASP A 64 -14.14 13.88 26.84
N TRP A 65 -13.75 13.11 27.85
CA TRP A 65 -13.30 11.74 27.67
C TRP A 65 -14.42 10.77 27.27
N ARG A 66 -15.69 11.07 27.61
CA ARG A 66 -16.85 10.21 27.30
C ARG A 66 -17.16 10.30 25.82
N MET A 67 -17.22 11.53 25.30
CA MET A 67 -17.42 11.83 23.90
C MET A 67 -16.24 11.35 23.04
N ALA A 68 -15.00 11.51 23.54
CA ALA A 68 -13.82 10.95 22.90
C ALA A 68 -13.88 9.42 22.82
N ALA A 69 -14.36 8.73 23.87
CA ALA A 69 -14.55 7.28 23.86
C ALA A 69 -15.61 6.83 22.83
N ILE A 70 -16.70 7.60 22.67
CA ILE A 70 -17.71 7.34 21.62
C ILE A 70 -17.09 7.50 20.22
N LEU A 71 -16.32 8.57 20.00
CA LEU A 71 -15.62 8.79 18.73
C LEU A 71 -14.62 7.65 18.43
N MET A 72 -14.00 7.06 19.44
CA MET A 72 -13.08 5.94 19.24
C MET A 72 -13.76 4.66 18.70
N ILE A 73 -15.07 4.50 18.84
CA ILE A 73 -15.80 3.29 18.38
C ILE A 73 -15.60 3.06 16.87
N PRO A 74 -15.99 3.98 15.96
CA PRO A 74 -15.77 3.79 14.53
C PRO A 74 -14.28 3.70 14.16
N LEU A 75 -13.39 4.39 14.89
CA LEU A 75 -11.94 4.31 14.65
C LEU A 75 -11.41 2.91 14.92
N VAL A 76 -11.72 2.33 16.09
CA VAL A 76 -11.29 0.98 16.48
C VAL A 76 -11.91 -0.08 15.57
N VAL A 77 -13.21 0.05 15.25
CA VAL A 77 -13.88 -0.86 14.32
C VAL A 77 -13.24 -0.79 12.93
N GLY A 78 -12.96 0.41 12.43
CA GLY A 78 -12.29 0.61 11.14
C GLY A 78 -10.90 -0.03 11.10
N VAL A 79 -10.07 0.19 12.12
CA VAL A 79 -8.75 -0.45 12.24
C VAL A 79 -8.87 -1.98 12.34
N GLY A 80 -9.84 -2.49 13.09
CA GLY A 80 -10.09 -3.92 13.20
C GLY A 80 -10.50 -4.56 11.87
N LEU A 81 -11.34 -3.88 11.08
CA LEU A 81 -11.71 -4.30 9.73
C LEU A 81 -10.51 -4.28 8.77
N PHE A 82 -9.64 -3.28 8.88
CA PHE A 82 -8.40 -3.20 8.11
C PHE A 82 -7.44 -4.36 8.43
N VAL A 83 -7.19 -4.64 9.72
CA VAL A 83 -6.35 -5.78 10.12
C VAL A 83 -6.94 -7.10 9.64
N ARG A 84 -8.26 -7.27 9.73
CA ARG A 84 -8.96 -8.44 9.20
C ARG A 84 -8.81 -8.56 7.68
N MET A 85 -8.86 -7.44 6.95
CA MET A 85 -8.60 -7.41 5.52
C MET A 85 -7.18 -7.92 5.22
N MET A 86 -6.16 -7.35 5.89
CA MET A 86 -4.76 -7.76 5.67
C MET A 86 -4.57 -9.25 5.94
N THR A 87 -5.05 -9.77 7.06
CA THR A 87 -4.95 -11.22 7.37
C THR A 87 -5.68 -12.11 6.35
N THR A 88 -6.79 -11.64 5.78
CA THR A 88 -7.56 -12.39 4.77
C THR A 88 -6.86 -12.40 3.42
N LEU A 89 -6.18 -11.31 3.07
CA LEU A 89 -5.37 -11.19 1.87
C LEU A 89 -4.08 -12.02 1.99
N ASP A 90 -3.37 -11.89 3.12
CA ASP A 90 -2.16 -12.67 3.44
C ASP A 90 -2.40 -14.19 3.35
N ALA A 91 -3.54 -14.66 3.87
CA ALA A 91 -3.92 -16.07 3.79
C ALA A 91 -4.16 -16.57 2.35
N GLN A 92 -4.37 -15.66 1.39
CA GLN A 92 -4.61 -15.97 -0.01
C GLN A 92 -3.44 -15.59 -0.92
N THR A 93 -2.37 -14.99 -0.39
CA THR A 93 -1.20 -14.57 -1.16
C THR A 93 -0.56 -15.72 -1.90
N ALA A 94 -0.39 -16.89 -1.25
CA ALA A 94 0.18 -18.08 -1.90
C ALA A 94 -0.68 -18.58 -3.09
N ALA A 95 -2.01 -18.56 -2.94
CA ALA A 95 -2.91 -18.95 -4.02
C ALA A 95 -2.89 -17.94 -5.19
N TYR A 96 -2.71 -16.66 -4.86
CA TYR A 96 -2.53 -15.60 -5.85
C TYR A 96 -1.21 -15.75 -6.62
N GLU A 97 -0.10 -15.94 -5.90
CA GLU A 97 1.23 -16.18 -6.50
C GLU A 97 1.20 -17.40 -7.42
N GLU A 98 0.60 -18.51 -6.99
CA GLU A 98 0.49 -19.72 -7.82
C GLU A 98 -0.39 -19.50 -9.06
N ALA A 99 -1.51 -18.78 -8.93
CA ALA A 99 -2.35 -18.43 -10.08
C ALA A 99 -1.61 -17.52 -11.08
N GLN A 100 -0.81 -16.58 -10.56
CA GLN A 100 0.01 -15.67 -11.36
C GLN A 100 1.14 -16.40 -12.09
N GLU A 101 1.85 -17.31 -11.41
CA GLU A 101 2.88 -18.15 -12.03
C GLU A 101 2.30 -19.04 -13.13
N ARG A 102 1.13 -19.65 -12.88
CA ARG A 102 0.45 -20.49 -13.90
C ARG A 102 0.14 -19.69 -15.16
N ILE A 103 -0.46 -18.49 -15.06
CA ILE A 103 -0.79 -17.72 -16.26
C ILE A 103 0.46 -17.21 -16.97
N VAL A 104 1.48 -16.74 -16.24
CA VAL A 104 2.75 -16.28 -16.83
C VAL A 104 3.45 -17.40 -17.56
N SER A 105 3.56 -18.59 -16.95
CA SER A 105 4.16 -19.76 -17.59
C SER A 105 3.43 -20.15 -18.88
N ARG A 106 2.09 -20.13 -18.87
CA ARG A 106 1.27 -20.43 -20.07
C ARG A 106 1.39 -19.37 -21.16
N VAL A 107 1.55 -18.10 -20.80
CA VAL A 107 1.83 -17.02 -21.76
C VAL A 107 3.18 -17.23 -22.43
N VAL A 108 4.23 -17.53 -21.64
CA VAL A 108 5.58 -17.78 -22.17
C VAL A 108 5.59 -19.00 -23.08
N GLU A 109 4.98 -20.12 -22.65
CA GLU A 109 4.84 -21.34 -23.46
C GLU A 109 4.10 -21.07 -24.78
N PHE A 110 3.05 -20.23 -24.75
CA PHE A 110 2.33 -19.82 -25.94
C PHE A 110 3.18 -18.97 -26.88
N VAL A 111 3.90 -17.96 -26.37
CA VAL A 111 4.72 -17.04 -27.18
C VAL A 111 5.94 -17.74 -27.77
N GLU A 112 6.66 -18.54 -26.99
CA GLU A 112 7.85 -19.27 -27.44
C GLU A 112 7.48 -20.46 -28.35
N GLY A 113 6.35 -21.13 -28.08
CA GLY A 113 5.87 -22.28 -28.85
C GLY A 113 5.04 -21.94 -30.09
N ILE A 114 4.62 -20.68 -30.28
CA ILE A 114 3.65 -20.28 -31.33
C ILE A 114 4.11 -20.64 -32.74
N ALA A 115 5.42 -20.53 -33.01
CA ALA A 115 6.00 -20.82 -34.31
C ALA A 115 5.92 -22.31 -34.64
N VAL A 116 6.22 -23.17 -33.66
CA VAL A 116 6.16 -24.63 -33.78
C VAL A 116 4.71 -25.08 -33.94
N VAL A 117 3.80 -24.57 -33.12
CA VAL A 117 2.38 -24.95 -33.15
C VAL A 117 1.69 -24.55 -34.47
N LYS A 118 2.07 -23.39 -35.06
CA LYS A 118 1.57 -22.96 -36.37
C LYS A 118 2.05 -23.89 -37.50
N MET A 119 3.29 -24.38 -37.44
CA MET A 119 3.81 -25.32 -38.45
C MET A 119 3.13 -26.68 -38.43
N PHE A 120 2.69 -27.16 -37.26
CA PHE A 120 2.00 -28.45 -37.12
C PHE A 120 0.46 -28.37 -37.22
N GLY A 121 -0.11 -27.22 -37.56
CA GLY A 121 -1.57 -27.04 -37.72
C GLY A 121 -2.39 -27.11 -36.42
N GLN A 122 -1.74 -27.08 -35.24
CA GLN A 122 -2.37 -27.21 -33.92
C GLN A 122 -2.71 -25.85 -33.26
N ALA A 123 -2.67 -24.74 -34.02
CA ALA A 123 -2.87 -23.38 -33.51
C ALA A 123 -4.19 -23.20 -32.73
N ARG A 124 -5.29 -23.84 -33.17
CA ARG A 124 -6.58 -23.82 -32.45
C ARG A 124 -6.53 -24.53 -31.09
N ARG A 125 -5.64 -25.50 -30.88
CA ARG A 125 -5.50 -26.22 -29.62
C ARG A 125 -4.66 -25.45 -28.61
N ALA A 126 -3.58 -24.80 -29.04
CA ALA A 126 -2.79 -23.92 -28.19
C ALA A 126 -3.58 -22.66 -27.79
N HIS A 127 -4.29 -22.04 -28.72
CA HIS A 127 -5.14 -20.88 -28.41
C HIS A 127 -6.24 -21.21 -27.38
N ARG A 128 -6.88 -22.39 -27.50
CA ARG A 128 -7.87 -22.84 -26.50
C ARG A 128 -7.29 -23.11 -25.12
N GLN A 129 -6.05 -23.59 -25.03
CA GLN A 129 -5.38 -23.78 -23.73
C GLN A 129 -5.02 -22.44 -23.08
N TYR A 130 -4.53 -21.49 -23.86
CA TYR A 130 -4.30 -20.12 -23.40
C TYR A 130 -5.60 -19.45 -22.92
N ALA A 131 -6.67 -19.51 -23.72
CA ALA A 131 -7.94 -18.90 -23.37
C ALA A 131 -8.52 -19.45 -22.06
N ARG A 132 -8.43 -20.77 -21.85
CA ARG A 132 -8.84 -21.39 -20.57
C ARG A 132 -8.00 -20.92 -19.39
N ALA A 133 -6.68 -20.86 -19.54
CA ALA A 133 -5.80 -20.38 -18.48
C ALA A 133 -6.10 -18.91 -18.12
N ALA A 134 -6.45 -18.08 -19.11
CA ALA A 134 -6.87 -16.70 -18.89
C ALA A 134 -8.23 -16.60 -18.18
N ASP A 135 -9.21 -17.43 -18.57
CA ASP A 135 -10.53 -17.50 -17.92
C ASP A 135 -10.42 -18.00 -16.47
N ASP A 136 -9.60 -19.02 -16.22
CA ASP A 136 -9.35 -19.57 -14.88
C ASP A 136 -8.72 -18.50 -13.96
N PHE A 137 -7.72 -17.78 -14.47
CA PHE A 137 -7.11 -16.66 -13.74
C PHE A 137 -8.11 -15.54 -13.47
N THR A 138 -8.90 -15.16 -14.47
CA THR A 138 -9.90 -14.09 -14.34
C THR A 138 -10.96 -14.45 -13.29
N THR A 139 -11.43 -15.70 -13.31
CA THR A 139 -12.42 -16.22 -12.34
C THR A 139 -11.85 -16.20 -10.93
N PHE A 140 -10.61 -16.69 -10.76
CA PHE A 140 -9.91 -16.65 -9.48
C PHE A 140 -9.70 -15.20 -8.99
N PHE A 141 -9.23 -14.31 -9.86
CA PHE A 141 -8.94 -12.92 -9.51
C PHE A 141 -10.18 -12.15 -9.08
N ILE A 142 -11.31 -12.33 -9.78
CA ILE A 142 -12.59 -11.73 -9.40
C ILE A 142 -13.06 -12.27 -8.05
N ALA A 143 -12.95 -13.58 -7.80
CA ALA A 143 -13.30 -14.18 -6.51
C ALA A 143 -12.41 -13.68 -5.36
N TRP A 144 -11.11 -13.52 -5.63
CA TRP A 144 -10.13 -13.02 -4.68
C TRP A 144 -10.37 -11.55 -4.33
N ILE A 145 -10.52 -10.67 -5.34
CA ILE A 145 -10.83 -9.25 -5.14
C ILE A 145 -12.18 -9.07 -4.46
N SER A 146 -13.24 -9.75 -4.91
CA SER A 146 -14.57 -9.58 -4.32
C SER A 146 -14.61 -9.95 -2.83
N LYS A 147 -13.79 -10.92 -2.40
CA LYS A 147 -13.63 -11.28 -0.99
C LYS A 147 -12.88 -10.20 -0.19
N GLY A 148 -11.83 -9.59 -0.76
CA GLY A 148 -11.12 -8.46 -0.15
C GLY A 148 -11.96 -7.17 -0.10
N TYR A 149 -12.67 -6.88 -1.18
CA TYR A 149 -13.44 -5.65 -1.38
C TYR A 149 -14.58 -5.47 -0.36
N ARG A 150 -15.16 -6.57 0.13
CA ARG A 150 -16.19 -6.51 1.20
C ARG A 150 -15.63 -5.96 2.51
N SER A 151 -14.40 -6.30 2.84
CA SER A 151 -13.73 -5.80 4.04
C SER A 151 -13.28 -4.34 3.86
N THR A 152 -12.71 -4.00 2.71
CA THR A 152 -12.32 -2.62 2.37
C THR A 152 -13.52 -1.67 2.29
N ALA A 153 -14.63 -2.11 1.67
CA ALA A 153 -15.83 -1.31 1.60
C ALA A 153 -16.44 -1.08 2.99
N ALA A 154 -16.38 -2.09 3.87
CA ALA A 154 -16.86 -1.96 5.24
C ALA A 154 -15.99 -1.00 6.07
N SER A 155 -14.66 -1.08 5.99
CA SER A 155 -13.75 -0.13 6.66
C SER A 155 -13.94 1.29 6.14
N ALA A 156 -14.05 1.47 4.82
CA ALA A 156 -14.28 2.76 4.18
C ALA A 156 -15.61 3.40 4.63
N LEU A 157 -16.68 2.59 4.77
CA LEU A 157 -17.97 3.06 5.27
C LEU A 157 -17.90 3.45 6.75
N VAL A 158 -17.27 2.62 7.58
CA VAL A 158 -17.15 2.88 9.03
C VAL A 158 -16.30 4.11 9.34
N LEU A 159 -15.18 4.27 8.65
CA LEU A 159 -14.30 5.45 8.77
C LEU A 159 -14.78 6.63 7.92
N GLY A 160 -15.89 6.47 7.20
CA GLY A 160 -16.45 7.48 6.32
C GLY A 160 -16.92 8.73 7.08
N PRO A 161 -16.83 9.92 6.45
CA PRO A 161 -17.28 11.18 7.05
C PRO A 161 -18.70 11.12 7.62
N VAL A 162 -19.59 10.43 6.91
CA VAL A 162 -21.01 10.27 7.31
C VAL A 162 -21.12 9.47 8.61
N THR A 163 -20.43 8.33 8.72
CA THR A 163 -20.50 7.48 9.91
C THR A 163 -19.87 8.16 11.12
N ILE A 164 -18.74 8.85 10.93
CA ILE A 164 -18.10 9.65 11.98
C ILE A 164 -19.06 10.74 12.47
N LEU A 165 -19.65 11.50 11.54
CA LEU A 165 -20.55 12.57 11.89
C LEU A 165 -21.82 12.05 12.57
N LEU A 166 -22.40 10.94 12.09
CA LEU A 166 -23.54 10.30 12.74
C LEU A 166 -23.19 9.85 14.16
N THR A 167 -22.03 9.24 14.35
CA THR A 167 -21.56 8.80 15.68
C THR A 167 -21.42 9.99 16.62
N VAL A 168 -20.81 11.09 16.15
CA VAL A 168 -20.65 12.33 16.93
C VAL A 168 -21.99 12.99 17.22
N LEU A 169 -22.88 13.12 16.24
CA LEU A 169 -24.16 13.77 16.45
C LEU A 169 -25.06 12.95 17.37
N THR A 170 -25.14 11.63 17.17
CA THR A 170 -25.96 10.76 18.03
C THR A 170 -25.40 10.69 19.44
N GLY A 171 -24.10 10.43 19.60
CA GLY A 171 -23.46 10.36 20.93
C GLY A 171 -23.46 11.71 21.65
N GLY A 172 -23.16 12.79 20.91
CA GLY A 172 -23.18 14.15 21.42
C GLY A 172 -24.57 14.59 21.86
N THR A 173 -25.60 14.31 21.07
CA THR A 173 -27.00 14.65 21.44
C THR A 173 -27.43 13.95 22.73
N LEU A 174 -27.02 12.69 22.94
CA LEU A 174 -27.32 11.95 24.17
C LEU A 174 -26.58 12.50 25.40
N LEU A 175 -25.32 12.92 25.24
CA LEU A 175 -24.55 13.53 26.32
C LEU A 175 -25.02 14.96 26.65
N VAL A 176 -25.39 15.73 25.64
CA VAL A 176 -25.95 17.08 25.81
C VAL A 176 -27.33 17.02 26.47
N SER A 177 -28.20 16.10 26.04
CA SER A 177 -29.55 15.97 26.63
C SER A 177 -29.54 15.48 28.08
N SER A 178 -28.49 14.77 28.50
CA SER A 178 -28.27 14.37 29.89
C SER A 178 -27.53 15.42 30.73
N GLY A 179 -27.17 16.57 30.16
CA GLY A 179 -26.39 17.61 30.82
C GLY A 179 -24.93 17.23 31.11
N ALA A 180 -24.45 16.14 30.49
CA ALA A 180 -23.11 15.60 30.68
C ALA A 180 -22.04 16.27 29.81
N LEU A 181 -22.45 17.04 28.79
CA LEU A 181 -21.59 17.76 27.84
C LEU A 181 -22.23 19.11 27.49
N ASP A 182 -21.44 20.18 27.43
CA ASP A 182 -21.92 21.48 26.91
C ASP A 182 -22.13 21.38 25.39
N PRO A 183 -23.24 21.91 24.83
CA PRO A 183 -23.43 21.99 23.38
C PRO A 183 -22.24 22.57 22.60
N LEU A 184 -21.50 23.53 23.18
CA LEU A 184 -20.33 24.14 22.55
C LEU A 184 -19.14 23.18 22.48
N ASP A 185 -19.00 22.30 23.48
CA ASP A 185 -17.93 21.29 23.54
C ASP A 185 -18.14 20.15 22.54
N LEU A 186 -19.30 20.08 21.87
CA LEU A 186 -19.55 19.13 20.78
C LEU A 186 -18.90 19.55 19.45
N LEU A 187 -18.74 20.86 19.21
CA LEU A 187 -18.24 21.39 17.94
C LEU A 187 -16.83 20.88 17.58
N PRO A 188 -15.86 20.82 18.52
CA PRO A 188 -14.56 20.27 18.22
C PRO A 188 -14.61 18.81 17.78
N PHE A 189 -15.49 17.97 18.34
CA PHE A 189 -15.64 16.57 17.91
C PHE A 189 -16.20 16.46 16.50
N ALA A 190 -17.15 17.32 16.13
CA ALA A 190 -17.72 17.33 14.79
C ALA A 190 -16.69 17.77 13.74
N ILE A 191 -15.81 18.72 14.06
CA ILE A 191 -14.81 19.23 13.10
C ILE A 191 -13.56 18.35 13.07
N LEU A 192 -13.01 18.04 14.24
CA LEU A 192 -11.74 17.35 14.38
C LEU A 192 -11.90 15.83 14.23
N GLY A 193 -13.05 15.26 14.59
CA GLY A 193 -13.33 13.83 14.43
C GLY A 193 -13.19 13.36 12.98
N LEU A 194 -13.65 14.17 12.01
CA LEU A 194 -13.45 13.88 10.58
C LEU A 194 -11.97 13.88 10.19
N ARG A 195 -11.15 14.75 10.79
CA ARG A 195 -9.70 14.83 10.47
C ARG A 195 -8.93 13.65 11.04
N VAL A 196 -9.34 13.11 12.19
CA VAL A 196 -8.68 11.94 12.80
C VAL A 196 -8.94 10.67 11.99
N ALA A 197 -10.09 10.57 11.31
CA ALA A 197 -10.40 9.42 10.45
C ALA A 197 -9.57 9.40 9.15
N ALA A 198 -9.14 10.55 8.63
CA ALA A 198 -8.48 10.64 7.32
C ALA A 198 -7.15 9.84 7.21
N PRO A 199 -6.21 9.90 8.17
CA PRO A 199 -5.01 9.05 8.14
C PRO A 199 -5.34 7.55 8.19
N LEU A 200 -6.40 7.16 8.91
CA LEU A 200 -6.83 5.76 9.00
C LEU A 200 -7.42 5.28 7.68
N GLN A 201 -8.18 6.13 6.98
CA GLN A 201 -8.65 5.82 5.62
C GLN A 201 -7.48 5.73 4.64
N ALA A 202 -6.45 6.57 4.79
CA ALA A 202 -5.24 6.48 3.96
C ALA A 202 -4.52 5.13 4.15
N LEU A 203 -4.50 4.57 5.37
CA LEU A 203 -3.94 3.22 5.60
C LEU A 203 -4.68 2.13 4.82
N ASP A 204 -6.00 2.25 4.66
CA ASP A 204 -6.81 1.31 3.88
C ASP A 204 -6.38 1.29 2.40
N PHE A 205 -6.10 2.46 1.83
CA PHE A 205 -5.53 2.58 0.48
C PHE A 205 -4.05 2.18 0.41
N HIS A 206 -3.26 2.44 1.46
CA HIS A 206 -1.83 2.13 1.53
C HIS A 206 -1.51 0.67 1.84
N GLY A 207 -2.48 -0.19 2.18
CA GLY A 207 -2.23 -1.63 2.32
C GLY A 207 -1.60 -2.22 1.05
N HIS A 208 -2.04 -1.75 -0.12
CA HIS A 208 -1.48 -2.11 -1.42
C HIS A 208 -0.07 -1.52 -1.66
N ASP A 209 0.15 -0.27 -1.23
CA ASP A 209 1.45 0.39 -1.34
C ASP A 209 2.49 -0.20 -0.37
N MET A 210 2.08 -0.66 0.82
CA MET A 210 2.96 -1.31 1.79
C MET A 210 3.44 -2.68 1.31
N GLU A 211 2.60 -3.42 0.59
CA GLU A 211 3.00 -4.66 -0.08
C GLU A 211 4.06 -4.38 -1.16
N MET A 212 3.83 -3.36 -1.99
CA MET A 212 4.77 -2.88 -3.01
C MET A 212 6.08 -2.33 -2.40
N ALA A 213 6.00 -1.62 -1.27
CA ALA A 213 7.15 -1.09 -0.53
C ALA A 213 7.95 -2.21 0.16
N GLY A 214 7.26 -3.20 0.74
CA GLY A 214 7.88 -4.41 1.31
C GLY A 214 8.57 -5.26 0.24
N ALA A 215 7.94 -5.42 -0.92
CA ALA A 215 8.54 -6.10 -2.08
C ALA A 215 9.77 -5.33 -2.60
N SER A 216 9.72 -3.99 -2.65
CA SER A 216 10.85 -3.15 -3.04
C SER A 216 11.98 -3.20 -2.01
N ALA A 217 11.67 -3.18 -0.71
CA ALA A 217 12.65 -3.31 0.37
C ALA A 217 13.35 -4.67 0.37
N LYS A 218 12.61 -5.77 0.11
CA LYS A 218 13.20 -7.11 -0.09
C LYS A 218 14.12 -7.16 -1.30
N ARG A 219 13.76 -6.54 -2.42
CA ARG A 219 14.62 -6.45 -3.63
C ARG A 219 15.89 -5.65 -3.36
N VAL A 220 15.79 -4.52 -2.67
CA VAL A 220 16.95 -3.72 -2.26
C VAL A 220 17.82 -4.48 -1.27
N GLY A 221 17.23 -5.17 -0.29
CA GLY A 221 17.95 -6.04 0.65
C GLY A 221 18.70 -7.18 -0.03
N ALA A 222 18.07 -7.85 -1.00
CA ALA A 222 18.70 -8.90 -1.80
C ALA A 222 19.85 -8.35 -2.66
N LEU A 223 19.71 -7.14 -3.21
CA LEU A 223 20.75 -6.48 -3.98
C LEU A 223 21.94 -6.06 -3.11
N LEU A 224 21.69 -5.67 -1.86
CA LEU A 224 22.72 -5.34 -0.88
C LEU A 224 23.42 -6.57 -0.29
N ALA A 225 22.72 -7.71 -0.26
CA ALA A 225 23.24 -9.00 0.20
C ALA A 225 23.95 -9.81 -0.90
N ALA A 226 23.92 -9.35 -2.16
CA ALA A 226 24.65 -9.98 -3.25
C ALA A 226 26.18 -9.88 -3.01
N PRO A 227 26.95 -10.97 -3.20
CA PRO A 227 28.40 -10.95 -2.95
C PRO A 227 29.11 -9.90 -3.81
N GLU A 228 29.94 -9.07 -3.19
CA GLU A 228 30.78 -8.10 -3.92
C GLU A 228 31.87 -8.84 -4.73
N LEU A 229 32.06 -8.47 -6.00
CA LEU A 229 33.11 -9.02 -6.85
C LEU A 229 34.49 -8.69 -6.26
N SER A 230 35.28 -9.73 -5.98
CA SER A 230 36.64 -9.61 -5.49
C SER A 230 37.52 -8.82 -6.47
N PRO A 231 38.33 -7.86 -6.02
CA PRO A 231 39.19 -7.09 -6.92
C PRO A 231 40.19 -8.03 -7.60
N ALA A 232 40.24 -7.99 -8.93
CA ALA A 232 41.29 -8.65 -9.69
C ALA A 232 42.65 -8.16 -9.20
N ARG A 233 43.46 -9.07 -8.67
CA ARG A 233 44.84 -8.77 -8.26
C ARG A 233 45.69 -8.43 -9.51
N PRO A 234 46.65 -7.50 -9.37
CA PRO A 234 47.55 -7.10 -10.44
C PRO A 234 48.44 -8.24 -10.93
#